data_AF-A0A7W7Q0P0-F1
#
_entry.id   AF-A0A7W7Q0P0-F1
#
_cell.length_a   1.000
_cell.length_b   1.000
_cell.length_c   1.000
_cell.angle_alpha   90.00
_cell.angle_beta   90.00
_cell.angle_gamma   90.00
#
_symmetry.space_group_name_H-M   'P 1'
#
loop_
_entity.id
_entity.type
_entity.pdbx_description
1 polymer ?
#
loop_
_entity_poly.entity_id
_entity_poly.type
_entity_poly.pdbx_seq_one_letter_code
_entity_poly.pdbx_strand_id
1 'polypeptide(L)'
;MTVPEGAQLSDDGNYWWDGTDWQPTGNAATGDVGGGIADALAQQGIAIAPEAADAGYIQQIALHVNSWYEGLDENSRAIVDALSRQGADLLLADPEVGVVSEGDPLITAFSANGMTLHESLSATNQALEQTA
;
A
#
# COMPACT_ATOMS: atom_id res chain seq x y z
N MET A 1 17.46 -17.41 3.70
CA MET A 1 16.89 -18.77 3.65
C MET A 1 17.33 -19.43 2.35
N THR A 2 17.74 -20.69 2.38
CA THR A 2 18.13 -21.47 1.19
C THR A 2 16.90 -22.17 0.61
N VAL A 3 16.66 -22.00 -0.69
CA VAL A 3 15.58 -22.67 -1.43
C VAL A 3 15.79 -24.19 -1.36
N PRO A 4 14.76 -25.00 -1.06
CA PRO A 4 14.87 -26.45 -1.09
C PRO A 4 15.23 -26.98 -2.48
N GLU A 5 16.13 -27.96 -2.57
CA GLU A 5 16.43 -28.63 -3.84
C GLU A 5 15.17 -29.34 -4.37
N GLY A 6 14.75 -28.96 -5.58
CA GLY A 6 13.54 -29.49 -6.22
C GLY A 6 12.26 -28.68 -5.98
N ALA A 7 12.34 -27.55 -5.28
CA ALA A 7 11.21 -26.61 -5.22
C ALA A 7 10.86 -26.09 -6.62
N GLN A 8 9.56 -25.98 -6.92
CA GLN A 8 9.11 -25.37 -8.16
C GLN A 8 9.43 -23.89 -8.12
N LEU A 9 10.28 -23.45 -9.03
CA LEU A 9 10.59 -22.04 -9.22
C LEU A 9 9.58 -21.41 -10.17
N SER A 10 9.23 -20.15 -9.90
CA SER A 10 8.53 -19.31 -10.86
C SER A 10 9.41 -19.07 -12.09
N ASP A 11 8.80 -18.76 -13.25
CA ASP A 11 9.50 -18.57 -14.53
C ASP A 11 10.57 -17.46 -14.49
N ASP A 12 10.41 -16.50 -13.59
CA ASP A 12 11.33 -15.39 -13.33
C ASP A 12 12.44 -15.72 -12.31
N GLY A 13 12.37 -16.88 -11.64
CA GLY A 13 13.36 -17.34 -10.67
C GLY A 13 13.36 -16.63 -9.31
N ASN A 14 12.47 -15.65 -9.10
CA ASN A 14 12.42 -14.85 -7.88
C ASN A 14 11.61 -15.51 -6.76
N TYR A 15 10.72 -16.44 -7.11
CA TYR A 15 9.84 -17.12 -6.15
C TYR A 15 9.94 -18.63 -6.29
N TRP A 16 9.76 -19.35 -5.18
CA TRP A 16 9.65 -20.79 -5.08
C TRP A 16 8.34 -21.19 -4.42
N TRP A 17 7.71 -22.27 -4.89
CA TRP A 17 6.46 -22.78 -4.33
C TRP A 17 6.74 -23.70 -3.13
N ASP A 18 6.14 -23.40 -1.98
CA ASP A 18 6.31 -24.22 -0.76
C ASP A 18 5.26 -25.34 -0.61
N GLY A 19 4.29 -25.40 -1.54
CA GLY A 19 3.16 -26.33 -1.48
C GLY A 19 1.83 -25.68 -1.09
N THR A 20 1.89 -24.49 -0.49
CA THR A 20 0.72 -23.70 -0.04
C THR A 20 0.74 -22.31 -0.67
N ASP A 21 1.89 -21.65 -0.71
CA ASP A 21 2.09 -20.30 -1.22
C ASP A 21 3.45 -20.09 -1.91
N TRP A 22 3.58 -18.96 -2.61
CA TRP A 22 4.83 -18.51 -3.22
C TRP A 22 5.72 -17.84 -2.19
N GLN A 23 6.95 -18.33 -2.06
CA GLN A 23 7.97 -17.83 -1.14
C GLN A 23 9.12 -17.19 -1.93
N PRO A 24 9.71 -16.08 -1.48
CA PRO A 24 10.84 -15.48 -2.17
C PRO A 24 12.07 -16.39 -2.10
N THR A 25 12.72 -16.62 -3.25
CA THR A 25 14.07 -17.18 -3.27
C THR A 25 15.01 -16.08 -2.81
N GLY A 26 16.01 -16.34 -1.98
CA GLY A 26 16.95 -15.29 -1.52
C GLY A 26 17.70 -14.55 -2.66
N ASN A 27 17.45 -14.91 -3.93
CA ASN A 27 17.88 -14.25 -5.15
C ASN A 27 16.94 -13.11 -5.61
N ALA A 28 15.73 -13.01 -5.04
CA ALA A 28 14.87 -11.83 -5.12
C ALA A 28 15.50 -10.60 -4.43
N ALA A 29 16.66 -10.75 -3.79
CA ALA A 29 17.51 -9.67 -3.29
C ALA A 29 18.20 -8.88 -4.42
N THR A 30 17.50 -8.52 -5.50
CA THR A 30 17.84 -7.40 -6.39
C THR A 30 16.67 -6.99 -7.30
N GLY A 31 15.42 -7.08 -6.82
CA GLY A 31 14.22 -6.67 -7.56
C GLY A 31 13.06 -6.40 -6.62
N ASP A 32 13.33 -5.67 -5.55
CA ASP A 32 12.45 -5.49 -4.40
C ASP A 32 11.57 -4.25 -4.58
N VAL A 33 10.43 -4.43 -5.24
CA VAL A 33 9.40 -3.38 -5.40
C VAL A 33 8.15 -3.73 -4.58
N GLY A 34 7.99 -4.98 -4.15
CA GLY A 34 6.88 -5.44 -3.30
C GLY A 34 7.20 -5.55 -1.80
N GLY A 35 8.40 -6.02 -1.44
CA GLY A 35 8.86 -6.10 -0.05
C GLY A 35 9.31 -4.74 0.48
N GLY A 36 10.11 -4.03 -0.29
CA GLY A 36 10.69 -2.74 0.10
C GLY A 36 9.66 -1.66 0.34
N ILE A 37 8.57 -1.63 -0.45
CA ILE A 37 7.52 -0.65 -0.23
C ILE A 37 6.65 -1.02 0.98
N ALA A 38 6.38 -2.30 1.23
CA ALA A 38 5.71 -2.74 2.45
C ALA A 38 6.52 -2.36 3.69
N ASP A 39 7.83 -2.62 3.66
CA ASP A 39 8.77 -2.27 4.73
C ASP A 39 8.91 -0.74 4.90
N ALA A 40 8.97 0.01 3.80
CA ALA A 40 9.04 1.47 3.83
C ALA A 40 7.74 2.08 4.37
N LEU A 41 6.58 1.55 3.98
CA LEU A 41 5.28 1.96 4.52
C LEU A 41 5.17 1.61 6.00
N ALA A 42 5.59 0.41 6.40
CA ALA A 42 5.60 -0.01 7.80
C ALA A 42 6.50 0.90 8.66
N GLN A 43 7.62 1.39 8.12
CA GLN A 43 8.47 2.40 8.79
C GLN A 43 7.76 3.74 8.97
N GLN A 44 6.87 4.11 8.05
CA GLN A 44 5.97 5.26 8.21
C GLN A 44 4.76 4.96 9.10
N GLY A 45 4.68 3.75 9.68
CA GLY A 45 3.56 3.33 10.50
C GLY A 45 2.36 2.83 9.69
N ILE A 46 2.48 2.61 8.38
CA ILE A 46 1.42 2.10 7.51
C ILE A 46 1.63 0.61 7.27
N ALA A 47 0.92 -0.23 8.01
CA ALA A 47 0.99 -1.68 7.85
C ALA A 47 0.05 -2.14 6.72
N ILE A 48 0.62 -2.57 5.60
CA ILE A 48 -0.09 -3.21 4.49
C ILE A 48 0.42 -4.64 4.31
N ALA A 49 -0.45 -5.54 3.86
CA ALA A 49 -0.06 -6.90 3.54
C ALA A 49 0.94 -6.89 2.36
N PRO A 50 2.07 -7.61 2.42
CA PRO A 50 3.10 -7.56 1.39
C PRO A 50 2.59 -8.01 0.01
N GLU A 51 1.58 -8.90 -0.03
CA GLU A 51 0.89 -9.31 -1.26
C GLU A 51 0.08 -8.19 -1.94
N ALA A 52 -0.33 -7.18 -1.16
CA ALA A 52 -1.04 -5.99 -1.65
C ALA A 52 -0.11 -4.78 -1.82
N ALA A 53 1.13 -4.90 -1.36
CA ALA A 53 2.12 -3.83 -1.36
C ALA A 53 2.91 -3.77 -2.68
N ASP A 54 2.23 -3.80 -3.82
CA ASP A 54 2.90 -3.55 -5.09
C ASP A 54 3.11 -2.04 -5.27
N ALA A 55 4.35 -1.59 -5.51
CA ALA A 55 4.62 -0.15 -5.59
C ALA A 55 3.92 0.54 -6.78
N GLY A 56 3.68 -0.18 -7.89
CA GLY A 56 2.93 0.37 -9.02
C GLY A 56 1.47 0.60 -8.67
N TYR A 57 0.85 -0.36 -8.01
CA TYR A 57 -0.50 -0.25 -7.46
C TYR A 57 -0.59 0.85 -6.39
N ILE A 58 0.29 0.84 -5.39
CA ILE A 58 0.31 1.85 -4.31
C ILE A 58 0.49 3.24 -4.89
N GLN A 59 1.41 3.42 -5.85
CA GLN A 59 1.60 4.70 -6.53
C GLN A 59 0.34 5.13 -7.27
N GLN A 60 -0.32 4.22 -7.99
CA GLN A 60 -1.55 4.53 -8.71
C GLN A 60 -2.66 5.00 -7.76
N ILE A 61 -2.92 4.27 -6.67
CA ILE A 61 -3.95 4.63 -5.69
C ILE A 61 -3.57 5.93 -4.97
N ALA A 62 -2.34 6.06 -4.49
CA ALA A 62 -1.88 7.26 -3.79
C ALA A 62 -2.02 8.51 -4.67
N LEU A 63 -1.63 8.45 -5.95
CA LEU A 63 -1.81 9.55 -6.89
C LEU A 63 -3.29 9.85 -7.15
N HIS A 64 -4.12 8.81 -7.31
CA HIS A 64 -5.54 8.98 -7.56
C HIS A 64 -6.25 9.67 -6.39
N VAL A 65 -6.02 9.17 -5.17
CA VAL A 65 -6.60 9.72 -3.93
C VAL A 65 -6.04 11.11 -3.65
N ASN A 66 -4.74 11.35 -3.87
CA ASN A 66 -4.15 12.70 -3.71
C ASN A 66 -4.77 13.70 -4.68
N SER A 67 -4.94 13.32 -5.95
CA SER A 67 -5.59 14.17 -6.96
C SER A 67 -7.04 14.52 -6.56
N TRP A 68 -7.79 13.55 -6.04
CA TRP A 68 -9.13 13.81 -5.51
C TRP A 68 -9.10 14.76 -4.31
N TYR A 69 -8.23 14.50 -3.33
CA TYR A 69 -8.11 15.30 -2.10
C TYR A 69 -7.69 16.74 -2.40
N GLU A 70 -6.76 16.95 -3.33
CA GLU A 70 -6.34 18.28 -3.79
C GLU A 70 -7.45 19.02 -4.56
N GLY A 71 -8.33 18.28 -5.24
CA GLY A 71 -9.50 18.81 -5.94
C GLY A 71 -10.60 19.33 -5.00
N LEU A 72 -10.59 18.94 -3.73
CA LEU A 72 -11.53 19.44 -2.72
C LEU A 72 -11.21 20.89 -2.33
N ASP A 73 -12.23 21.65 -1.93
CA ASP A 73 -12.02 22.95 -1.30
C ASP A 73 -11.41 22.81 0.11
N GLU A 74 -10.90 23.91 0.66
CA GLU A 74 -10.22 23.94 1.96
C GLU A 74 -11.10 23.43 3.11
N ASN A 75 -12.39 23.75 3.12
CA ASN A 75 -13.31 23.32 4.17
C ASN A 75 -13.60 21.81 4.03
N SER A 76 -13.80 21.32 2.81
CA SER A 76 -13.99 19.90 2.54
C SER A 76 -12.77 19.06 2.92
N ARG A 77 -11.54 19.53 2.64
CA ARG A 77 -10.31 18.86 3.09
C ARG A 77 -10.22 18.78 4.62
N ALA A 78 -10.52 19.88 5.31
CA ALA A 78 -10.51 19.91 6.77
C ALA A 78 -11.53 18.94 7.37
N ILE A 79 -12.69 18.77 6.73
CA ILE A 79 -13.70 17.78 7.12
C ILE A 79 -13.16 16.36 6.89
N VAL A 80 -12.58 16.08 5.72
CA VAL A 80 -12.01 14.75 5.42
C VAL A 80 -10.92 14.40 6.43
N ASP A 81 -9.96 15.29 6.70
CA ASP A 81 -8.91 15.03 7.68
C ASP A 81 -9.45 14.80 9.11
N ALA A 82 -10.49 15.54 9.51
CA ALA A 82 -11.14 15.35 10.80
C ALA A 82 -11.88 13.99 10.88
N LEU A 83 -12.44 13.52 9.77
CA LEU A 83 -13.11 12.24 9.65
C LEU A 83 -12.12 11.07 9.56
N SER A 84 -10.99 11.22 8.86
CA SER A 84 -9.91 10.22 8.77
C SER A 84 -9.41 9.79 10.14
N ARG A 85 -9.29 10.73 11.09
CA ARG A 85 -8.93 10.44 12.49
C ARG A 85 -9.95 9.54 13.21
N GLN A 86 -11.15 9.39 12.67
CA GLN A 86 -12.20 8.50 13.17
C GLN A 86 -12.29 7.19 12.37
N GLY A 87 -11.33 6.93 11.47
CA GLY A 87 -11.30 5.76 10.59
C GLY A 87 -12.21 5.89 9.36
N ALA A 88 -12.65 7.11 9.04
CA ALA A 88 -13.56 7.35 7.92
C ALA A 88 -12.89 7.30 6.55
N ASP A 89 -11.61 6.92 6.47
CA ASP A 89 -10.94 6.71 5.17
C ASP A 89 -11.64 5.63 4.34
N LEU A 90 -12.39 4.72 4.99
CA LEU A 90 -13.29 3.77 4.33
C LEU A 90 -14.40 4.46 3.50
N LEU A 91 -14.72 5.74 3.76
CA LEU A 91 -15.64 6.52 2.92
C LEU A 91 -15.09 6.72 1.50
N LEU A 92 -13.77 6.62 1.28
CA LEU A 92 -13.20 6.66 -0.07
C LEU A 92 -13.63 5.47 -0.92
N ALA A 93 -13.92 4.35 -0.26
CA ALA A 93 -14.46 3.11 -0.83
C ALA A 93 -15.99 3.11 -0.94
N ASP A 94 -16.66 4.12 -0.38
CA ASP A 94 -18.12 4.23 -0.44
C ASP A 94 -18.57 4.46 -1.90
N PRO A 95 -19.59 3.76 -2.42
CA PRO A 95 -20.06 3.93 -3.80
C PRO A 95 -20.58 5.33 -4.12
N GLU A 96 -20.96 6.15 -3.14
CA GLU A 96 -21.35 7.54 -3.35
C GLU A 96 -20.14 8.47 -3.58
N VAL A 97 -18.98 8.12 -3.02
CA VAL A 97 -17.71 8.84 -3.19
C VAL A 97 -16.91 8.27 -4.36
N GLY A 98 -16.75 6.94 -4.37
CA GLY A 98 -16.23 6.14 -5.48
C GLY A 98 -14.78 6.43 -5.86
N VAL A 99 -13.94 6.82 -4.89
CA VAL A 99 -12.54 7.18 -5.15
C VAL A 99 -11.66 5.93 -5.24
N VAL A 100 -11.91 4.92 -4.42
CA VAL A 100 -11.25 3.62 -4.51
C VAL A 100 -12.27 2.49 -4.56
N SER A 101 -11.79 1.29 -4.83
CA SER A 101 -12.61 0.08 -4.72
C SER A 101 -12.92 -0.24 -3.26
N GLU A 102 -14.09 -0.82 -3.00
CA GLU A 102 -14.46 -1.28 -1.66
C GLU A 102 -13.44 -2.31 -1.14
N GLY A 103 -12.98 -2.12 0.11
CA GLY A 103 -11.99 -3.01 0.72
C GLY A 103 -10.56 -2.81 0.22
N ASP A 104 -10.25 -1.66 -0.37
CA ASP A 104 -8.90 -1.33 -0.81
C ASP A 104 -7.88 -1.49 0.36
N PRO A 105 -6.83 -2.30 0.19
CA PRO A 105 -5.88 -2.61 1.26
C PRO A 105 -5.09 -1.38 1.74
N LEU A 106 -4.79 -0.42 0.85
CA LEU A 106 -4.09 0.81 1.23
C LEU A 106 -4.98 1.71 2.07
N ILE A 107 -6.24 1.89 1.66
CA ILE A 107 -7.21 2.69 2.43
C ILE A 107 -7.55 2.04 3.77
N THR A 108 -7.66 0.72 3.80
CA THR A 108 -7.81 -0.03 5.05
C THR A 108 -6.62 0.22 5.98
N ALA A 109 -5.40 0.21 5.44
CA ALA A 109 -4.20 0.52 6.21
C ALA A 109 -4.24 1.97 6.74
N PHE A 110 -4.62 2.96 5.93
CA PHE A 110 -4.73 4.36 6.38
C PHE A 110 -5.66 4.50 7.58
N SER A 111 -6.85 3.88 7.51
CA SER A 111 -7.84 3.93 8.59
C SER A 111 -7.35 3.36 9.92
N ALA A 112 -6.39 2.42 9.89
CA ALA A 112 -5.88 1.73 11.07
C ALA A 112 -4.85 2.54 11.87
N ASN A 113 -4.19 3.53 11.26
CA ASN A 113 -3.02 4.21 11.86
C ASN A 113 -3.36 5.52 12.57
N GLY A 114 -4.62 5.95 12.53
CA GLY A 114 -5.11 7.15 13.23
C GLY A 114 -4.53 8.48 12.71
N MET A 115 -3.82 8.44 11.59
CA MET A 115 -3.32 9.60 10.86
C MET A 115 -4.46 10.25 10.08
N THR A 116 -4.30 11.50 9.67
CA THR A 116 -5.20 12.07 8.67
C THR A 116 -4.94 11.44 7.30
N LEU A 117 -5.90 11.56 6.37
CA LEU A 117 -5.69 11.12 5.00
C LEU A 117 -4.48 11.82 4.37
N HIS A 118 -4.33 13.13 4.61
CA HIS A 118 -3.18 13.88 4.13
C HIS A 118 -1.84 13.35 4.66
N GLU A 119 -1.75 13.06 5.96
CA GLU A 119 -0.55 12.48 6.58
C GLU A 119 -0.23 11.10 6.00
N SER A 120 -1.26 10.26 5.81
CA SER A 120 -1.12 8.92 5.25
C SER A 120 -0.65 8.93 3.79
N LEU A 121 -1.18 9.85 2.98
CA LEU A 121 -0.74 10.06 1.59
C LEU A 121 0.70 10.57 1.52
N SER A 122 1.07 11.51 2.40
CA SER A 122 2.43 12.03 2.48
C SER A 122 3.42 10.94 2.86
N ALA A 123 3.11 10.15 3.88
CA ALA A 123 3.88 8.98 4.30
C ALA A 123 4.04 7.96 3.15
N THR A 124 2.95 7.68 2.42
CA THR A 124 2.98 6.76 1.28
C THR A 124 3.89 7.25 0.16
N ASN A 125 3.83 8.54 -0.19
CA ASN A 125 4.73 9.12 -1.19
C ASN A 125 6.19 9.08 -0.73
N GLN A 126 6.49 9.35 0.54
CA GLN A 126 7.84 9.22 1.08
C GLN A 126 8.35 7.78 1.05
N ALA A 127 7.48 6.80 1.28
CA ALA A 127 7.84 5.39 1.18
C ALA A 127 8.15 5.01 -0.28
N LEU A 128 7.35 5.48 -1.24
CA LEU A 128 7.59 5.28 -2.67
C LEU A 128 8.92 5.89 -3.13
N GLU A 129 9.23 7.11 -2.67
CA GLU A 129 10.51 7.78 -2.96
C GLU A 129 11.73 7.05 -2.39
N GLN A 130 11.59 6.35 -1.26
CA GLN A 130 12.68 5.53 -0.68
C GLN A 130 12.94 4.25 -1.46
N THR A 131 11.97 3.78 -2.24
CA THR A 131 12.03 2.54 -3.04
C THR A 131 12.30 2.77 -4.52
N ALA A 132 12.26 4.02 -5.00
CA ALA A 132 12.51 4.42 -6.39
C ALA A 132 14.01 4.60 -6.70
#